data_AF-A0A442WDV2-F1
#
_entry.id   AF-A0A442WDV2-F1
#
_cell.length_a   1.000
_cell.length_b   1.000
_cell.length_c   1.000
_cell.angle_alpha   90.00
_cell.angle_beta   90.00
_cell.angle_gamma   90.00
#
_symmetry.space_group_name_H-M   'P 1'
#
loop_
_entity.id
_entity.type
_entity.pdbx_description
1 polymer ?
#
loop_
_entity_poly.entity_id
_entity_poly.type
_entity_poly.pdbx_seq_one_letter_code
_entity_poly.pdbx_strand_id
1 'polypeptide(L)'
;MGAFELMGGNFDEALAHSRRAMELNPTDAYIKARCAAIFTFVGEAERSLRLLDDAEMLDPFLPVYCVEERGVALHSLGRYAEAIESLGRLTFQTNRSRLYRAAALVELNRVDEASRLVREAVGGKPDLTASVFTSGEYYRDPEKVRELGRLLRKAGLPP
;
A
#
# COMPACT_ATOMS: atom_id res chain seq x y z
N MET A 1 9.14 9.60 15.55
CA MET A 1 7.80 9.52 14.90
C MET A 1 7.85 8.34 13.93
N GLY A 2 7.00 7.30 14.08
CA GLY A 2 7.19 6.03 13.37
C GLY A 2 7.28 6.10 11.84
N ALA A 3 6.51 6.98 11.19
CA ALA A 3 6.59 7.17 9.73
C ALA A 3 7.89 7.85 9.27
N PHE A 4 8.49 8.72 10.09
CA PHE A 4 9.77 9.34 9.77
C PHE A 4 10.92 8.35 9.88
N GLU A 5 10.89 7.49 10.90
CA GLU A 5 11.85 6.39 11.03
C GLU A 5 11.78 5.43 9.84
N LEU A 6 10.56 5.11 9.37
CA LEU A 6 10.35 4.28 8.19
C LEU A 6 11.00 4.91 6.93
N MET A 7 10.82 6.22 6.70
CA MET A 7 11.45 6.92 5.57
C MET A 7 12.97 6.89 5.65
N GLY A 8 13.53 6.90 6.87
CA GLY A 8 14.97 6.77 7.11
C GLY A 8 15.51 5.33 7.02
N GLY A 9 14.65 4.32 6.86
CA GLY A 9 15.03 2.91 6.88
C GLY A 9 15.24 2.34 8.29
N ASN A 10 14.91 3.09 9.34
CA ASN A 10 15.00 2.68 10.75
C ASN A 10 13.77 1.85 11.13
N PHE A 11 13.68 0.64 10.57
CA PHE A 11 12.47 -0.18 10.63
C PHE A 11 12.11 -0.63 12.05
N ASP A 12 13.10 -0.91 12.90
CA ASP A 12 12.86 -1.40 14.26
C ASP A 12 12.34 -0.27 15.16
N GLU A 13 12.86 0.94 14.99
CA GLU A 13 12.37 2.16 15.64
C GLU A 13 10.97 2.53 15.14
N ALA A 14 10.71 2.38 13.84
CA ALA A 14 9.37 2.57 13.28
C ALA A 14 8.36 1.62 13.94
N LEU A 15 8.70 0.34 14.09
CA LEU A 15 7.89 -0.65 14.77
C LEU A 15 7.71 -0.35 16.27
N ALA A 16 8.78 0.05 16.96
CA ALA A 16 8.73 0.41 18.37
C ALA A 16 7.78 1.60 18.61
N HIS A 17 7.86 2.63 17.78
CA HIS A 17 6.95 3.76 17.82
C HIS A 17 5.50 3.37 17.51
N SER A 18 5.27 2.51 16.51
CA SER A 18 3.93 2.00 16.21
C SER A 18 3.32 1.22 17.36
N ARG A 19 4.09 0.32 17.99
CA ARG A 19 3.65 -0.43 19.17
C ARG A 19 3.30 0.53 20.30
N ARG A 20 4.17 1.50 20.57
CA ARG A 20 3.94 2.49 21.62
C ARG A 20 2.69 3.35 21.36
N ALA A 21 2.46 3.75 20.11
CA ALA A 21 1.27 4.53 19.73
C ALA A 21 -0.02 3.72 19.98
N MET A 22 -0.03 2.44 19.58
CA MET A 22 -1.17 1.54 19.83
C MET A 22 -1.37 1.22 21.32
N GLU A 23 -0.32 1.18 22.13
CA GLU A 23 -0.43 1.03 23.60
C GLU A 23 -1.04 2.26 24.26
N LEU A 24 -0.66 3.46 23.79
CA LEU A 24 -1.15 4.72 24.36
C LEU A 24 -2.62 4.96 24.04
N ASN A 25 -3.08 4.53 22.86
CA ASN A 25 -4.48 4.63 22.49
C ASN A 25 -4.96 3.36 21.73
N PRO A 26 -5.35 2.31 22.47
CA PRO A 26 -5.65 1.00 21.87
C PRO A 26 -6.95 0.95 21.06
N THR A 27 -7.84 1.94 21.22
CA THR A 27 -9.13 2.02 20.52
C THR A 27 -9.14 3.03 19.38
N ASP A 28 -8.00 3.62 19.05
CA ASP A 28 -7.88 4.56 17.94
C ASP A 28 -7.72 3.83 16.61
N ALA A 29 -8.81 3.79 15.85
CA ALA A 29 -8.86 3.17 14.53
C ALA A 29 -7.82 3.76 13.57
N TYR A 30 -7.64 5.08 13.61
CA TYR A 30 -6.70 5.78 12.74
C TYR A 30 -5.26 5.37 13.05
N ILE A 31 -4.86 5.36 14.33
CA ILE A 31 -3.51 4.93 14.73
C ILE A 31 -3.28 3.47 14.33
N LYS A 32 -4.25 2.57 14.54
CA LYS A 32 -4.14 1.17 14.11
C LYS A 32 -3.91 1.05 12.60
N ALA A 33 -4.71 1.72 11.78
CA ALA A 33 -4.57 1.68 10.33
C ALA A 33 -3.23 2.28 9.86
N ARG A 34 -2.80 3.39 10.45
CA ARG A 34 -1.48 4.00 10.14
C ARG A 34 -0.31 3.11 10.54
N CYS A 35 -0.43 2.38 11.65
CA CYS A 35 0.58 1.41 12.06
C CYS A 35 0.60 0.17 11.16
N ALA A 36 -0.56 -0.26 10.63
CA ALA A 36 -0.66 -1.39 9.72
C ALA A 36 0.24 -1.22 8.48
N ALA A 37 0.29 -0.02 7.90
CA ALA A 37 1.19 0.29 6.77
C ALA A 37 2.65 -0.05 7.07
N ILE A 38 3.14 0.27 8.28
CA ILE A 38 4.52 -0.03 8.72
C ILE A 38 4.73 -1.55 8.78
N PHE A 39 3.76 -2.31 9.31
CA PHE A 39 3.83 -3.77 9.33
C PHE A 39 3.91 -4.37 7.92
N THR A 40 3.18 -3.82 6.95
CA THR A 40 3.30 -4.24 5.55
C THR A 40 4.73 -4.04 5.02
N PHE A 41 5.31 -2.86 5.24
CA PHE A 41 6.64 -2.52 4.73
C PHE A 41 7.77 -3.35 5.34
N VAL A 42 7.65 -3.77 6.61
CA VAL A 42 8.65 -4.64 7.26
C VAL A 42 8.46 -6.14 6.97
N GLY A 43 7.44 -6.51 6.18
CA GLY A 43 7.16 -7.90 5.80
C GLY A 43 6.20 -8.65 6.74
N GLU A 44 5.53 -7.96 7.67
CA GLU A 44 4.49 -8.52 8.55
C GLU A 44 3.07 -8.20 8.02
N ALA A 45 2.82 -8.48 6.73
CA ALA A 45 1.59 -8.05 6.07
C ALA A 45 0.32 -8.76 6.60
N GLU A 46 0.38 -9.99 7.10
CA GLU A 46 -0.77 -10.63 7.76
C GLU A 46 -1.14 -9.92 9.06
N ARG A 47 -0.15 -9.37 9.78
CA ARG A 47 -0.41 -8.56 10.97
C ARG A 47 -1.01 -7.22 10.60
N SER A 48 -0.54 -6.61 9.50
CA SER A 48 -1.15 -5.42 8.91
C SER A 48 -2.64 -5.64 8.64
N LEU A 49 -3.01 -6.75 7.99
CA LEU A 49 -4.42 -7.07 7.73
C LEU A 49 -5.26 -7.18 9.00
N ARG A 50 -4.78 -7.87 10.05
CA ARG A 50 -5.48 -7.95 11.34
C ARG A 50 -5.69 -6.57 11.98
N LEU A 51 -4.70 -5.70 11.90
CA LEU A 51 -4.82 -4.33 12.42
C LEU A 51 -5.83 -3.49 11.63
N LEU A 52 -5.92 -3.70 10.32
CA LEU A 52 -6.91 -3.02 9.47
C LEU A 52 -8.32 -3.55 9.72
N ASP A 53 -8.49 -4.85 9.96
CA ASP A 53 -9.77 -5.44 10.36
C ASP A 53 -10.23 -4.86 11.70
N ASP A 54 -9.33 -4.78 12.69
CA ASP A 54 -9.60 -4.13 13.97
C ASP A 54 -9.98 -2.65 13.80
N ALA A 55 -9.25 -1.92 12.94
CA ALA A 55 -9.46 -0.49 12.72
C ALA A 55 -10.83 -0.22 12.09
N GLU A 56 -11.24 -0.99 11.08
CA GLU A 56 -12.54 -0.85 10.43
C GLU A 56 -13.71 -1.28 11.32
N MET A 57 -13.49 -2.22 12.23
CA MET A 57 -14.48 -2.56 13.25
C MET A 57 -14.69 -1.41 14.26
N LEU A 58 -13.63 -0.68 14.58
CA LEU A 58 -13.70 0.48 15.49
C LEU A 58 -14.29 1.72 14.80
N ASP A 59 -13.95 1.95 13.53
CA ASP A 59 -14.46 3.05 12.73
C ASP A 59 -14.72 2.61 11.27
N PRO A 60 -15.98 2.40 10.88
CA PRO A 60 -16.35 2.06 9.50
C PRO A 60 -16.14 3.20 8.49
N PHE A 61 -15.83 4.43 8.93
CA PHE A 61 -15.67 5.62 8.10
C PHE A 61 -14.22 6.09 8.01
N LEU A 62 -13.27 5.17 8.18
CA LEU A 62 -11.86 5.46 8.02
C LEU A 62 -11.56 6.15 6.69
N PRO A 63 -10.63 7.12 6.68
CA PRO A 63 -10.21 7.77 5.45
C PRO A 63 -9.71 6.76 4.40
N VAL A 64 -9.94 7.04 3.12
CA VAL A 64 -9.55 6.14 2.02
C VAL A 64 -8.08 5.75 2.05
N TYR A 65 -7.19 6.66 2.45
CA TYR A 65 -5.75 6.37 2.54
C TYR A 65 -5.38 5.43 3.71
N CYS A 66 -6.29 5.18 4.66
CA CYS A 66 -6.14 4.13 5.66
C CYS A 66 -6.64 2.79 5.12
N VAL A 67 -7.80 2.79 4.47
CA VAL A 67 -8.42 1.59 3.90
C VAL A 67 -7.59 1.02 2.73
N GLU A 68 -6.94 1.88 1.94
CA GLU A 68 -6.11 1.47 0.81
C GLU A 68 -4.91 0.58 1.22
N GLU A 69 -4.45 0.70 2.47
CA GLU A 69 -3.32 -0.10 3.00
C GLU A 69 -3.62 -1.60 2.99
N ARG A 70 -4.91 -1.99 3.03
CA ARG A 70 -5.30 -3.41 2.88
C ARG A 70 -4.93 -3.95 1.51
N GLY A 71 -5.19 -3.18 0.47
CA GLY A 71 -4.82 -3.56 -0.89
C GLY A 71 -3.31 -3.71 -1.05
N VAL A 72 -2.54 -2.83 -0.41
CA VAL A 72 -1.07 -2.89 -0.40
C VAL A 72 -0.59 -4.13 0.36
N ALA A 73 -1.15 -4.41 1.54
CA ALA A 73 -0.85 -5.61 2.31
C ALA A 73 -1.18 -6.89 1.52
N LEU A 74 -2.38 -6.97 0.92
CA LEU A 74 -2.79 -8.11 0.08
C LEU A 74 -1.86 -8.30 -1.12
N HIS A 75 -1.46 -7.21 -1.79
CA HIS A 75 -0.48 -7.28 -2.88
C HIS A 75 0.87 -7.83 -2.37
N SER A 76 1.35 -7.35 -1.24
CA SER A 76 2.64 -7.78 -0.66
C SER A 76 2.66 -9.26 -0.26
N LEU A 77 1.48 -9.85 -0.02
CA LEU A 77 1.24 -11.27 0.26
C LEU A 77 1.03 -12.13 -1.00
N GLY A 78 1.03 -11.53 -2.20
CA GLY A 78 0.68 -12.23 -3.44
C GLY A 78 -0.80 -12.54 -3.61
N ARG A 79 -1.68 -11.99 -2.76
CA ARG A 79 -3.14 -12.15 -2.81
C ARG A 79 -3.74 -11.16 -3.81
N TYR A 80 -3.31 -11.26 -5.07
CA TYR A 80 -3.55 -10.25 -6.10
C TYR A 80 -5.03 -10.03 -6.42
N ALA A 81 -5.84 -11.09 -6.47
CA ALA A 81 -7.27 -10.98 -6.75
C ALA A 81 -8.00 -10.17 -5.66
N GLU A 82 -7.68 -10.45 -4.39
CA GLU A 82 -8.25 -9.74 -3.25
C GLU A 82 -7.75 -8.29 -3.17
N ALA A 83 -6.48 -8.04 -3.53
CA ALA A 83 -5.94 -6.69 -3.64
C ALA A 83 -6.71 -5.86 -4.69
N ILE A 84 -7.00 -6.45 -5.85
CA ILE A 84 -7.78 -5.79 -6.92
C ILE A 84 -9.19 -5.44 -6.43
N GLU A 85 -9.84 -6.38 -5.76
CA GLU A 85 -11.19 -6.22 -5.22
C GLU A 85 -11.24 -5.14 -4.13
N SER A 86 -10.34 -5.24 -3.13
CA SER A 86 -10.26 -4.30 -2.00
C SER A 86 -10.00 -2.87 -2.47
N LEU A 87 -8.99 -2.68 -3.34
CA LEU A 87 -8.67 -1.36 -3.88
C LEU A 87 -9.75 -0.83 -4.85
N GLY A 88 -10.43 -1.72 -5.56
CA GLY A 88 -11.52 -1.35 -6.47
C GLY A 88 -12.78 -0.85 -5.77
N ARG A 89 -12.96 -1.16 -4.48
CA ARG A 89 -14.11 -0.75 -3.66
C ARG A 89 -13.90 0.57 -2.92
N LEU A 90 -12.72 1.18 -3.00
CA LEU A 90 -12.48 2.47 -2.35
C LEU A 90 -13.44 3.54 -2.89
N THR A 91 -13.99 4.35 -1.98
CA THR A 91 -14.95 5.43 -2.27
C THR A 91 -14.45 6.39 -3.35
N PHE A 92 -13.14 6.60 -3.43
CA PHE A 92 -12.49 7.22 -4.57
C PHE A 92 -11.14 6.54 -4.85
N GLN A 93 -10.74 6.54 -6.12
CA GLN A 93 -9.50 5.89 -6.56
C GLN A 93 -8.32 6.87 -6.46
N THR A 94 -7.38 6.58 -5.57
CA THR A 94 -6.06 7.24 -5.47
C THR A 94 -5.13 6.78 -6.59
N ASN A 95 -4.04 7.52 -6.86
CA ASN A 95 -3.01 6.99 -7.78
C ASN A 95 -2.36 5.73 -7.22
N ARG A 96 -2.10 5.69 -5.90
CA ARG A 96 -1.53 4.52 -5.23
C ARG A 96 -2.40 3.28 -5.39
N SER A 97 -3.71 3.40 -5.16
CA SER A 97 -4.65 2.29 -5.38
C SER A 97 -4.72 1.85 -6.84
N ARG A 98 -4.77 2.77 -7.82
CA ARG A 98 -4.71 2.40 -9.25
C ARG A 98 -3.42 1.65 -9.60
N LEU A 99 -2.28 2.11 -9.11
CA LEU A 99 -0.98 1.50 -9.42
C LEU A 99 -0.82 0.13 -8.77
N TYR A 100 -1.20 -0.05 -7.51
CA TYR A 100 -1.18 -1.37 -6.87
C TYR A 100 -2.17 -2.36 -7.53
N ARG A 101 -3.34 -1.89 -7.98
CA ARG A 101 -4.26 -2.71 -8.81
C ARG A 101 -3.64 -3.08 -10.14
N ALA A 102 -2.96 -2.14 -10.81
CA ALA A 102 -2.28 -2.40 -12.08
C ALA A 102 -1.16 -3.44 -11.90
N ALA A 103 -0.35 -3.33 -10.85
CA ALA A 103 0.69 -4.32 -10.54
C ALA A 103 0.09 -5.71 -10.27
N ALA A 104 -0.96 -5.81 -9.46
CA ALA A 104 -1.70 -7.05 -9.23
C ALA A 104 -2.29 -7.65 -10.51
N LEU A 105 -2.82 -6.82 -11.41
CA LEU A 105 -3.35 -7.27 -12.71
C LEU A 105 -2.26 -7.83 -13.62
N VAL A 106 -1.06 -7.25 -13.60
CA VAL A 106 0.09 -7.77 -14.36
C VAL A 106 0.50 -9.17 -13.89
N GLU A 107 0.50 -9.41 -12.58
CA GLU A 107 0.78 -10.73 -11.99
C GLU A 107 -0.28 -11.77 -12.38
N LEU A 108 -1.53 -11.35 -12.55
CA LEU A 108 -2.61 -12.19 -13.07
C LEU A 108 -2.67 -12.26 -14.60
N ASN A 109 -1.63 -11.81 -15.31
CA ASN A 109 -1.56 -11.76 -16.77
C ASN A 109 -2.65 -10.92 -17.47
N ARG A 110 -3.26 -9.97 -16.76
CA ARG A 110 -4.30 -9.05 -17.27
C ARG A 110 -3.71 -7.68 -17.62
N VAL A 111 -2.70 -7.69 -18.50
CA VAL A 111 -1.86 -6.51 -18.80
C VAL A 111 -2.67 -5.38 -19.44
N ASP A 112 -3.62 -5.67 -20.33
CA ASP A 112 -4.43 -4.64 -20.99
C ASP A 112 -5.26 -3.81 -20.00
N GLU A 113 -5.79 -4.46 -18.96
CA GLU A 113 -6.53 -3.81 -17.88
C GLU A 113 -5.60 -2.99 -16.98
N ALA A 114 -4.41 -3.52 -16.68
CA ALA A 114 -3.38 -2.78 -15.95
C ALA A 114 -2.99 -1.49 -16.67
N SER A 115 -2.80 -1.55 -17.99
CA SER A 115 -2.45 -0.37 -18.80
C SER A 115 -3.55 0.69 -18.86
N ARG A 116 -4.83 0.31 -18.74
CA ARG A 116 -5.92 1.28 -18.60
C ARG A 116 -5.79 2.05 -17.30
N LEU A 117 -5.59 1.35 -16.18
CA LEU A 117 -5.44 1.99 -14.86
C LEU A 117 -4.21 2.89 -14.78
N VAL A 118 -3.09 2.50 -15.41
CA VAL A 118 -1.90 3.35 -15.51
C VAL A 118 -2.17 4.62 -16.31
N ARG A 119 -2.86 4.53 -17.46
CA ARG A 119 -3.22 5.71 -18.24
C ARG A 119 -4.11 6.67 -17.46
N GLU A 120 -5.05 6.17 -16.68
CA GLU A 120 -5.88 6.99 -15.78
C GLU A 120 -5.04 7.67 -14.69
N ALA A 121 -4.08 6.96 -14.10
CA ALA A 121 -3.20 7.52 -13.07
C ALA A 121 -2.27 8.62 -13.62
N VAL A 122 -1.67 8.39 -14.80
CA VAL A 122 -0.77 9.35 -15.47
C VAL A 122 -1.54 10.54 -16.04
N GLY A 123 -2.74 10.32 -16.59
CA GLY A 123 -3.58 11.40 -17.10
C GLY A 123 -3.93 12.47 -16.05
N GLY A 124 -3.97 12.08 -14.77
CA GLY A 124 -4.14 13.01 -13.65
C GLY A 124 -2.84 13.59 -13.07
N LYS A 125 -1.68 13.03 -13.41
CA LYS A 125 -0.34 13.46 -12.97
C LYS A 125 0.73 13.11 -14.02
N PRO A 126 1.04 14.01 -14.96
CA PRO A 126 1.99 13.74 -16.04
C PRO A 126 3.43 13.43 -15.59
N ASP A 127 3.79 13.82 -14.37
CA ASP A 127 5.10 13.59 -13.73
C ASP A 127 5.19 12.23 -13.00
N LEU A 128 4.11 11.44 -13.00
CA LEU A 128 4.07 10.14 -12.33
C LEU A 128 4.88 9.10 -13.11
N THR A 129 6.01 8.69 -12.54
CA THR A 129 6.84 7.59 -13.07
C THR A 129 6.95 6.44 -12.07
N ALA A 130 7.44 5.28 -12.53
CA ALA A 130 7.68 4.11 -11.71
C ALA A 130 8.72 4.42 -10.63
N SER A 131 9.79 5.13 -10.96
CA SER A 131 10.80 5.60 -10.00
C SER A 131 10.20 6.55 -8.95
N VAL A 132 9.42 7.55 -9.38
CA VAL A 132 8.77 8.50 -8.46
C VAL A 132 7.82 7.78 -7.52
N PHE A 133 6.99 6.87 -8.05
CA PHE A 133 6.07 6.09 -7.23
C PHE A 133 6.81 5.17 -6.24
N THR A 134 7.75 4.36 -6.73
CA THR A 134 8.45 3.37 -5.90
C THR A 134 9.37 3.99 -4.85
N SER A 135 9.81 5.23 -5.03
CA SER A 135 10.58 5.96 -4.00
C SER A 135 9.78 6.29 -2.73
N GLY A 136 8.43 6.24 -2.80
CA GLY A 136 7.54 6.36 -1.65
C GLY A 136 7.12 5.04 -1.01
N GLU A 137 7.58 3.90 -1.53
CA GLU A 137 7.22 2.57 -1.03
C GLU A 137 8.40 1.97 -0.25
N TYR A 138 8.45 2.27 1.05
CA TYR A 138 9.59 1.99 1.94
C TYR A 138 9.68 0.53 2.41
N TYR A 139 9.57 -0.44 1.50
CA TYR A 139 9.73 -1.85 1.88
C TYR A 139 11.14 -2.12 2.42
N ARG A 140 11.22 -2.84 3.54
CA ARG A 140 12.46 -3.35 4.12
C ARG A 140 13.21 -4.26 3.15
N ASP A 141 12.47 -5.04 2.37
CA ASP A 141 13.01 -5.84 1.29
C ASP A 141 13.06 -5.02 -0.01
N PRO A 142 14.26 -4.67 -0.52
CA PRO A 142 14.40 -3.90 -1.74
C PRO A 142 13.95 -4.64 -3.00
N GLU A 143 13.84 -5.98 -2.97
CA GLU A 143 13.29 -6.76 -4.08
C GLU A 143 11.82 -6.43 -4.32
N LYS A 144 11.02 -6.24 -3.26
CA LYS A 144 9.59 -5.85 -3.39
C LYS A 144 9.42 -4.54 -4.14
N VAL A 145 10.30 -3.56 -3.87
CA VAL A 145 10.29 -2.25 -4.57
C VAL A 145 10.69 -2.41 -6.03
N ARG A 146 11.74 -3.21 -6.31
CA ARG A 146 12.23 -3.46 -7.66
C ARG A 146 11.22 -4.23 -8.51
N GLU A 147 10.57 -5.23 -7.92
CA GLU A 147 9.48 -6.00 -8.51
C GLU A 147 8.29 -5.09 -8.84
N LEU A 148 7.82 -4.30 -7.87
CA LEU A 148 6.72 -3.35 -8.08
C LEU A 148 7.02 -2.40 -9.24
N GLY A 149 8.23 -1.83 -9.28
CA GLY A 149 8.66 -0.97 -10.39
C GLY A 149 8.69 -1.69 -11.74
N ARG A 150 9.07 -2.98 -11.78
CA ARG A 150 9.04 -3.80 -13.00
C ARG A 150 7.61 -4.06 -13.47
N LEU A 151 6.70 -4.40 -12.56
CA LEU A 151 5.29 -4.64 -12.87
C LEU A 151 4.62 -3.41 -13.44
N LEU A 152 4.86 -2.25 -12.83
CA LEU A 152 4.28 -0.99 -13.30
C LEU A 152 4.83 -0.58 -14.67
N ARG A 153 6.13 -0.78 -14.93
CA ARG A 153 6.70 -0.58 -16.27
C ARG A 153 6.09 -1.52 -17.30
N LYS A 154 5.83 -2.78 -16.94
CA LYS A 154 5.11 -3.74 -17.81
C LYS A 154 3.66 -3.31 -18.06
N ALA A 155 3.02 -2.64 -17.10
CA ALA A 155 1.71 -2.02 -17.29
C ALA A 155 1.76 -0.71 -18.11
N GLY A 156 2.95 -0.21 -18.48
CA GLY A 156 3.12 0.99 -19.30
C GLY A 156 3.33 2.28 -18.50
N LEU A 157 3.66 2.19 -17.21
CA LEU A 157 4.06 3.36 -16.44
C LEU A 157 5.46 3.80 -16.89
N PRO A 158 5.70 5.10 -17.14
CA PRO A 158 7.03 5.60 -17.49
C PRO A 158 8.07 5.21 -16.43
N PRO A 159 9.33 4.95 -16.80
CA PRO A 159 10.38 4.54 -15.86
C PRO A 159 10.69 5.60 -14.80
#